data_AF-A0AAN2QWZ7-F1
#
_entry.id   AF-A0AAN2QWZ7-F1
#
_cell.length_a   1.000
_cell.length_b   1.000
_cell.length_c   1.000
_cell.angle_alpha   90.00
_cell.angle_beta   90.00
_cell.angle_gamma   90.00
#
_symmetry.space_group_name_H-M   'P 1'
#
loop_
_entity.id
_entity.type
_entity.pdbx_description
1 polymer ?
#
loop_
_entity_poly.entity_id
_entity_poly.type
_entity_poly.pdbx_seq_one_letter_code
_entity_poly.pdbx_strand_id
1 'polypeptide(L)' 'MRKKNQNFSVDLVVVTDQTQVMIDNKQVGYIEKADRGFVGYFGQQAVINQAKTQDDALQAILASFNLYQ' A
#
# COMPACT_ATOMS: atom_id res chain seq x y z
N MET A 1 7.68 -9.55 27.45
CA MET A 1 7.94 -9.11 26.05
C MET A 1 6.64 -9.16 25.29
N ARG A 2 6.11 -8.01 24.86
CA ARG A 2 4.80 -7.93 24.17
C ARG A 2 5.07 -7.81 22.67
N LYS A 3 4.98 -8.92 21.93
CA LYS A 3 4.79 -8.86 20.47
C LYS A 3 3.36 -8.35 20.27
N LYS A 4 3.21 -7.09 19.89
CA LYS A 4 1.92 -6.54 19.44
C LYS A 4 1.56 -7.36 18.19
N ASN A 5 0.61 -8.27 18.30
CA ASN A 5 -0.10 -8.80 17.14
C ASN A 5 -0.81 -7.60 16.52
N GLN A 6 -0.17 -6.97 15.53
CA GLN A 6 -0.75 -5.89 14.75
C GLN A 6 -1.78 -6.52 13.80
N ASN A 7 -2.95 -6.89 14.33
CA ASN A 7 -4.11 -7.21 13.50
C ASN A 7 -4.64 -5.88 12.97
N PHE A 8 -4.08 -5.40 11.87
CA PHE A 8 -4.63 -4.28 11.13
C PHE A 8 -5.52 -4.81 10.00
N SER A 9 -6.66 -4.17 9.79
CA SER A 9 -7.52 -4.47 8.63
C SER A 9 -6.97 -3.74 7.43
N VAL A 10 -6.74 -4.44 6.32
CA VAL A 10 -6.36 -3.84 5.04
C VAL A 10 -7.58 -3.87 4.13
N ASP A 11 -8.04 -2.69 3.73
CA ASP A 11 -9.11 -2.54 2.77
C ASP A 11 -8.57 -1.89 1.49
N LEU A 12 -8.97 -2.44 0.34
CA LEU A 12 -8.60 -1.90 -0.97
C LEU A 12 -9.83 -1.27 -1.62
N VAL A 13 -9.76 0.03 -1.87
CA VAL A 13 -10.84 0.76 -2.52
C VAL A 13 -10.39 1.13 -3.93
N VAL A 14 -11.01 0.52 -4.93
CA VAL A 14 -10.75 0.85 -6.33
C VAL A 14 -11.52 2.12 -6.68
N VAL A 15 -10.77 3.15 -7.06
CA VAL A 15 -11.25 4.42 -7.62
C VAL A 15 -10.80 4.47 -9.08
N THR A 16 -11.44 5.30 -9.91
CA THR A 16 -11.35 5.27 -11.39
C THR A 16 -9.98 4.87 -11.96
N ASP A 17 -8.89 5.48 -11.49
CA ASP A 17 -7.53 5.24 -12.02
C ASP A 17 -6.51 4.71 -10.98
N GLN A 18 -6.95 4.46 -9.73
CA GLN A 18 -6.05 4.06 -8.64
C GLN A 18 -6.75 3.16 -7.61
N THR A 19 -5.99 2.26 -7.00
CA THR A 19 -6.46 1.49 -5.83
C THR A 19 -5.94 2.14 -4.55
N GLN A 20 -6.83 2.71 -3.75
CA GLN A 20 -6.47 3.22 -2.43
C GLN A 20 -6.23 2.07 -1.46
N VAL A 21 -5.15 2.18 -0.69
CA VAL A 21 -4.81 1.24 0.38
C VAL A 21 -5.22 1.87 1.70
N MET A 22 -6.21 1.27 2.34
CA MET A 22 -6.75 1.69 3.62
C MET A 22 -6.28 0.72 4.70
N ILE A 23 -5.79 1.26 5.82
CA ILE A 23 -5.51 0.49 7.03
C ILE A 23 -6.34 1.06 8.17
N ASP A 24 -7.14 0.21 8.81
CA ASP A 24 -8.04 0.62 9.90
C ASP A 24 -8.90 1.85 9.53
N ASN A 25 -9.50 1.82 8.33
CA ASN A 25 -10.27 2.91 7.72
C ASN A 25 -9.51 4.22 7.46
N LYS A 26 -8.18 4.22 7.52
CA LYS A 26 -7.34 5.37 7.15
C LYS A 26 -6.57 5.08 5.87
N GLN A 27 -6.62 6.01 4.93
CA GLN A 27 -5.78 5.90 3.74
C GLN A 27 -4.32 6.03 4.13
N VAL A 28 -3.54 4.98 3.86
CA VAL A 28 -2.09 4.97 4.09
C VAL A 28 -1.31 5.16 2.79
N GLY A 29 -1.95 4.90 1.66
CA GLY A 29 -1.30 4.91 0.37
C GLY A 29 -2.26 4.63 -0.77
N TYR A 30 -1.70 4.48 -1.96
CA TYR A 30 -2.45 4.14 -3.14
C TYR A 30 -1.53 3.46 -4.16
N ILE A 31 -2.15 2.69 -5.04
CA ILE A 31 -1.49 1.97 -6.12
C ILE A 31 -2.03 2.52 -7.44
N GLU A 32 -1.14 3.00 -8.29
CA GLU A 32 -1.46 3.44 -9.65
C GLU A 32 -0.96 2.43 -10.67
N LYS A 33 -1.71 2.28 -11.75
CA LYS A 33 -1.25 1.51 -12.91
C LYS A 33 -0.35 2.40 -13.77
N ALA A 34 0.85 1.92 -14.05
CA ALA A 34 1.80 2.59 -14.93
C ALA A 34 2.01 1.78 -16.22
N ASP A 35 2.65 2.39 -17.22
CA ASP A 35 2.89 1.78 -18.55
C ASP A 35 3.57 0.41 -18.49
N ARG A 36 4.36 0.14 -17.43
CA ARG A 36 5.11 -1.10 -17.23
C ARG A 36 4.85 -1.77 -15.88
N GLY A 37 3.61 -1.73 -15.40
CA GLY A 37 3.19 -2.44 -14.19
C GLY A 37 2.44 -1.54 -13.22
N PHE A 38 2.86 -1.54 -11.96
CA PHE A 38 2.21 -0.80 -10.89
C PHE A 38 3.22 0.06 -10.12
N VAL A 39 2.75 1.22 -9.66
CA VAL A 39 3.48 2.11 -8.76
C VAL A 39 2.74 2.11 -7.42
N GLY A 40 3.44 1.80 -6.35
CA GLY A 40 2.90 1.85 -4.99
C GLY A 40 3.40 3.09 -4.27
N TYR A 41 2.47 3.87 -3.73
CA TYR A 41 2.73 5.07 -2.94
C TYR A 41 2.32 4.85 -1.48
N PHE A 42 3.19 5.25 -0.56
CA PHE A 42 2.90 5.40 0.86
C PHE A 42 2.78 6.89 1.17
N GLY A 43 1.58 7.35 1.51
CA GLY A 43 1.25 8.78 1.52
C GLY A 43 1.43 9.39 0.13
N GLN A 44 2.40 10.29 -0.01
CA GLN A 44 2.80 10.90 -1.30
C GLN A 44 4.13 10.33 -1.85
N GLN A 45 4.81 9.46 -1.10
CA GLN A 45 6.10 8.92 -1.46
C GLN A 45 5.96 7.61 -2.24
N ALA A 46 6.54 7.54 -3.43
CA ALA A 46 6.63 6.28 -4.16
C ALA A 46 7.59 5.32 -3.43
N VAL A 47 7.08 4.18 -2.99
CA VAL A 47 7.86 3.13 -2.30
C VAL A 47 8.26 2.02 -3.27
N ILE A 48 7.56 1.91 -4.40
CA ILE A 48 7.91 1.02 -5.50
C ILE A 48 7.40 1.59 -6.83
N ASN A 49 8.28 1.67 -7.83
CA ASN A 49 7.97 2.32 -9.12
C ASN A 49 7.67 1.33 -10.26
N GLN A 50 8.00 0.04 -10.09
CA GLN A 50 7.90 -0.97 -11.14
C GLN A 50 7.51 -2.33 -10.54
N ALA A 51 6.40 -2.35 -9.81
CA ALA A 51 5.81 -3.58 -9.31
C ALA A 51 5.23 -4.39 -10.49
N LYS A 52 5.52 -5.69 -10.54
CA LYS A 52 5.02 -6.57 -11.62
C LYS A 52 3.53 -6.85 -11.45
N THR A 53 3.07 -6.89 -10.21
CA THR A 53 1.69 -7.12 -9.84
C THR A 53 1.19 -6.04 -8.87
N GLN A 54 -0.12 -5.90 -8.75
CA GLN A 54 -0.73 -5.03 -7.75
C GLN A 54 -0.38 -5.49 -6.31
N ASP A 55 -0.26 -6.79 -6.09
CA ASP A 55 0.11 -7.36 -4.79
C ASP A 55 1.55 -6.98 -4.38
N ASP A 56 2.49 -6.96 -5.34
CA ASP A 56 3.86 -6.49 -5.07
C ASP A 56 3.85 -5.01 -4.63
N ALA A 57 3.02 -4.19 -5.28
CA ALA A 57 2.86 -2.78 -4.91
C ALA A 57 2.27 -2.62 -3.51
N LEU A 58 1.24 -3.41 -3.21
CA LEU A 58 0.60 -3.46 -1.89
C LEU A 58 1.59 -3.87 -0.80
N GLN A 59 2.35 -4.95 -1.01
CA GLN A 59 3.34 -5.42 -0.03
C GLN A 59 4.39 -4.35 0.30
N ALA A 60 4.85 -3.59 -0.69
CA ALA A 60 5.79 -2.50 -0.46
C ALA A 60 5.18 -1.37 0.39
N ILE A 61 3.91 -1.03 0.16
CA ILE A 61 3.17 -0.04 0.96
C ILE A 61 2.99 -0.52 2.40
N LEU A 62 2.58 -1.78 2.59
CA LEU A 62 2.40 -2.37 3.92
C LEU A 62 3.73 -2.51 4.68
N ALA A 63 4.81 -2.90 3.99
CA ALA A 63 6.14 -2.94 4.58
C ALA A 63 6.60 -1.55 5.05
N SER A 64 6.34 -0.52 4.25
CA SER A 64 6.63 0.86 4.62
C SER A 64 5.80 1.30 5.84
N PHE A 65 4.51 1.00 5.86
CA PHE A 65 3.65 1.27 7.02
C PHE A 65 4.17 0.61 8.31
N ASN A 66 4.61 -0.65 8.25
CA ASN A 66 5.16 -1.36 9.40
C ASN A 66 6.47 -0.76 9.92
N LEU A 67 7.28 -0.14 9.05
CA LEU A 67 8.54 0.51 9.44
C LEU A 67 8.32 1.87 10.13
N TYR A 68 7.23 2.56 9.80
CA TYR A 68 6.89 3.89 10.32
C TYR A 68 5.76 3.87 11.37
N GLN A 69 5.45 2.71 11.94
CA GLN A 69 4.40 2.53 12.95
C GLN A 69 4.79 2.96 14.37
#